data_AF-A0A420D263-F1
#
_entry.id   AF-A0A420D263-F1
#
_cell.length_a   1.000
_cell.length_b   1.000
_cell.length_c   1.000
_cell.angle_alpha   90.00
_cell.angle_beta   90.00
_cell.angle_gamma   90.00
#
_symmetry.space_group_name_H-M   'P 1'
#
loop_
_entity.id
_entity.type
_entity.pdbx_description
1 polymer ?
#
loop_
_entity_poly.entity_id
_entity_poly.type
_entity_poly.pdbx_seq_one_letter_code
_entity_poly.pdbx_strand_id
1 'polypeptide(L)'
;MTTTLQMVREGDLAVEVSVALDDVAGSWGPSVGLDDIRKLDRAREALRRGDLPAAAREGRVYRLVLQDLSQATGFGETEQDELKP
;
A
#
# COMPACT_ATOMS: atom_id res chain seq x y z
N MET A 1 19.34 1.76 -3.24
CA MET A 1 18.21 0.85 -3.53
C MET A 1 17.48 0.63 -2.23
N THR A 2 16.31 1.25 -2.10
CA THR A 2 15.52 1.21 -0.86
C THR A 2 14.33 0.31 -1.13
N THR A 3 14.25 -0.83 -0.45
CA THR A 3 13.10 -1.73 -0.61
C THR A 3 11.97 -1.21 0.27
N THR A 4 10.85 -0.85 -0.33
CA THR A 4 9.64 -0.48 0.41
C THR A 4 8.58 -1.55 0.27
N LEU A 5 7.66 -1.59 1.22
CA LEU A 5 6.50 -2.47 1.20
C LEU A 5 5.30 -1.62 0.80
N GLN A 6 4.68 -1.95 -0.33
CA GLN A 6 3.44 -1.32 -0.77
C GLN A 6 2.27 -2.24 -0.47
N MET A 7 1.21 -1.68 0.10
CA MET A 7 0.01 -2.42 0.45
C MET A 7 -1.16 -1.99 -0.43
N VAL A 8 -1.75 -2.94 -1.16
CA VAL A 8 -2.96 -2.73 -1.95
C VAL A 8 -4.14 -3.30 -1.20
N ARG A 9 -5.17 -2.49 -0.95
CA ARG A 9 -6.42 -2.89 -0.31
C ARG A 9 -7.54 -2.91 -1.36
N GLU A 10 -8.24 -4.03 -1.46
CA GLU A 10 -9.47 -4.19 -2.25
C GLU A 10 -10.52 -4.89 -1.38
N GLY A 11 -11.49 -4.12 -0.90
CA GLY A 11 -12.54 -4.59 0.02
C GLY A 11 -11.98 -5.09 1.36
N ASP A 12 -12.34 -6.33 1.71
CA ASP A 12 -11.91 -7.04 2.93
C ASP A 12 -10.53 -7.71 2.79
N LEU A 13 -9.84 -7.51 1.67
CA LEU A 13 -8.55 -8.14 1.39
C LEU A 13 -7.49 -7.08 1.14
N ALA A 14 -6.30 -7.31 1.70
CA ALA A 14 -5.10 -6.54 1.43
C ALA A 14 -3.99 -7.46 0.95
N VAL A 15 -3.11 -6.95 0.10
CA VAL A 15 -1.88 -7.63 -0.30
C VAL A 15 -0.70 -6.70 -0.10
N GLU A 16 0.32 -7.20 0.57
CA GLU A 16 1.60 -6.54 0.77
C GLU A 16 2.58 -7.06 -0.29
N VAL A 17 3.06 -6.15 -1.13
CA VAL A 17 4.00 -6.44 -2.21
C VAL A 17 5.29 -5.68 -1.94
N SER A 18 6.40 -6.41 -1.83
CA SER A 18 7.73 -5.81 -1.75
C SER A 18 8.11 -5.24 -3.10
N VAL A 19 8.35 -3.94 -3.16
CA VAL A 19 8.79 -3.26 -4.38
C VAL A 19 10.14 -2.61 -4.16
N ALA A 20 11.00 -2.70 -5.16
CA ALA A 20 12.27 -1.99 -5.14
C ALA A 20 12.00 -0.55 -5.59
N LEU A 21 12.29 0.41 -4.73
CA LEU A 21 12.34 1.80 -5.15
C LEU A 21 13.75 2.11 -5.64
N ASP A 22 13.79 2.66 -6.85
CA ASP A 22 14.96 3.35 -7.33
C ASP A 22 15.04 4.71 -6.64
N ASP A 23 16.21 4.97 -6.06
CA ASP A 23 16.53 6.20 -5.34
C ASP A 23 16.82 7.34 -6.33
N VAL A 24 15.93 7.50 -7.30
CA VAL A 24 15.95 8.63 -8.21
C VAL A 24 15.42 9.80 -7.39
N ALA A 25 16.35 10.62 -6.90
CA ALA A 25 16.09 11.88 -6.23
C ALA A 25 15.42 12.88 -7.21
N GLY A 26 14.16 12.64 -7.55
CA GLY A 26 13.28 13.55 -8.27
C GLY A 26 12.40 14.33 -7.30
N SER A 27 11.79 15.41 -7.78
CA SER A 27 10.90 16.29 -7.01
C SER A 27 9.67 15.62 -6.37
N TRP A 28 9.42 14.33 -6.66
CA TRP A 28 8.31 13.53 -6.14
C TRP A 28 8.76 12.32 -5.29
N GLY A 29 10.05 12.23 -4.96
CA GLY A 29 10.60 11.13 -4.16
C GLY A 29 10.98 9.90 -4.99
N PRO A 30 11.46 8.84 -4.30
CA PRO A 30 11.98 7.64 -4.95
C PRO A 30 10.89 6.97 -5.80
N SER A 31 11.27 6.50 -6.98
CA SER A 31 10.35 5.98 -7.99
C SER A 31 10.32 4.47 -7.96
N VAL A 32 9.15 3.88 -8.18
CA VAL A 32 8.98 2.43 -8.28
C VAL A 32 9.24 1.97 -9.72
N GLY A 33 9.96 0.86 -9.88
CA GLY A 33 10.21 0.27 -11.20
C GLY A 33 8.92 -0.13 -11.92
N LEU A 34 8.90 -0.03 -13.25
CA LEU A 34 7.72 -0.37 -14.07
C LEU A 34 7.26 -1.83 -13.85
N ASP A 35 8.20 -2.75 -13.66
CA ASP A 35 7.89 -4.15 -13.38
C ASP A 35 7.19 -4.33 -12.03
N ASP A 36 7.55 -3.55 -11.02
CA ASP A 36 6.88 -3.57 -9.72
C ASP A 36 5.49 -2.90 -9.78
N ILE A 37 5.33 -1.83 -10.58
CA ILE A 37 4.00 -1.27 -10.88
C ILE A 37 3.09 -2.34 -11.51
N ARG A 38 3.62 -3.12 -12.46
CA ARG A 38 2.86 -4.20 -13.12
C ARG A 38 2.49 -5.32 -12.16
N LYS A 39 3.38 -5.69 -11.21
CA LYS A 39 3.06 -6.66 -10.15
C LYS A 39 1.95 -6.15 -9.24
N LEU A 40 2.03 -4.88 -8.83
CA LEU A 40 1.00 -4.24 -8.02
C LEU A 40 -0.36 -4.23 -8.73
N ASP A 41 -0.39 -3.95 -10.03
CA ASP A 41 -1.62 -3.94 -10.82
C ASP A 41 -2.21 -5.36 -10.94
N ARG A 42 -1.37 -6.38 -11.18
CA ARG A 42 -1.80 -7.79 -11.16
C ARG A 42 -2.33 -8.22 -9.80
N ALA A 43 -1.66 -7.83 -8.72
CA ALA A 43 -2.09 -8.13 -7.36
C ALA A 43 -3.44 -7.46 -7.07
N ARG A 44 -3.64 -6.21 -7.54
CA ARG A 44 -4.91 -5.49 -7.45
C ARG A 44 -6.03 -6.19 -8.22
N GLU A 45 -5.76 -6.60 -9.45
CA GLU A 45 -6.75 -7.28 -10.29
C GLU A 45 -7.11 -8.66 -9.72
N ALA A 46 -6.12 -9.40 -9.21
CA ALA A 46 -6.33 -10.67 -8.51
C ALA A 46 -7.22 -10.49 -7.27
N LEU A 47 -6.95 -9.48 -6.43
CA LEU A 47 -7.80 -9.17 -5.28
C LEU A 47 -9.21 -8.77 -5.70
N ARG A 48 -9.35 -7.94 -6.73
CA ARG A 48 -10.67 -7.51 -7.25
C ARG A 48 -11.50 -8.69 -7.77
N ARG A 49 -10.85 -9.70 -8.37
CA ARG A 49 -11.50 -10.93 -8.83
C ARG A 49 -11.76 -11.94 -7.71
N GLY A 50 -11.26 -11.69 -6.49
CA GLY A 50 -11.34 -12.63 -5.37
C GLY A 50 -10.35 -13.80 -5.47
N ASP A 51 -9.35 -13.70 -6.35
CA ASP A 51 -8.36 -14.74 -6.60
C ASP A 51 -7.18 -14.63 -5.62
N LEU A 52 -7.43 -15.11 -4.39
CA LEU A 52 -6.45 -15.18 -3.31
C LEU A 52 -5.14 -15.91 -3.69
N PRO A 53 -5.16 -17.07 -4.38
CA PRO A 53 -3.92 -17.74 -4.75
C PRO A 53 -3.11 -16.94 -5.77
N ALA A 54 -3.74 -16.20 -6.68
CA ALA A 54 -3.01 -15.29 -7.57
C ALA A 54 -2.36 -14.12 -6.80
N ALA A 55 -3.06 -13.51 -5.85
CA ALA A 55 -2.49 -12.45 -5.02
C ALA A 55 -1.36 -12.97 -4.09
N ALA A 56 -1.48 -14.19 -3.59
CA ALA A 56 -0.45 -14.82 -2.74
C ALA A 56 0.84 -15.18 -3.48
N ARG A 57 0.80 -15.24 -4.82
CA ARG A 57 2.00 -15.42 -5.65
C ARG A 57 2.81 -14.13 -5.80
N GLU A 58 2.14 -12.98 -5.75
CA GLU A 58 2.77 -11.67 -5.91
C GLU A 58 3.22 -11.09 -4.56
N GLY A 59 2.63 -11.51 -3.44
CA GLY A 59 2.96 -10.99 -2.12
C GLY A 59 2.25 -11.70 -0.96
N ARG A 60 2.28 -11.07 0.21
CA ARG A 60 1.56 -11.58 1.40
C ARG A 60 0.14 -11.05 1.43
N VAL A 61 -0.84 -11.95 1.37
CA VAL A 61 -2.25 -11.59 1.43
C VAL A 61 -2.74 -11.59 2.87
N TYR A 62 -3.40 -10.50 3.26
CA TYR A 62 -4.02 -10.28 4.54
C TYR A 62 -5.53 -10.14 4.36
N ARG A 63 -6.29 -10.76 5.26
CA ARG A 63 -7.72 -10.46 5.40
C ARG A 63 -7.88 -9.32 6.38
N LEU A 64 -8.46 -8.23 5.91
CA LEU A 64 -8.73 -7.05 6.72
C LEU A 64 -10.00 -7.33 7.50
N VAL A 65 -9.82 -7.69 8.76
CA VAL A 65 -10.92 -7.70 9.71
C VAL A 65 -11.09 -6.28 10.24
N LEU A 66 -12.30 -5.74 10.14
CA LEU A 66 -12.64 -4.49 10.79
C LEU A 66 -12.48 -4.70 12.30
N GLN A 67 -11.40 -4.19 12.88
CA GLN A 67 -11.32 -4.05 14.32
C GLN A 67 -12.22 -2.90 14.70
N ASP A 68 -13.28 -3.26 15.42
CA ASP A 68 -14.23 -2.43 16.16
C ASP A 68 -14.12 -0.90 15.95
N LEU A 69 -15.16 -0.32 15.36
CA LEU A 69 -15.28 1.13 15.09
C LEU A 69 -15.28 2.00 16.37
N SER A 70 -15.18 1.44 17.58
CA SER A 70 -15.08 2.23 18.82
C SER A 70 -13.77 3.02 18.95
N GLN A 71 -12.72 2.69 18.17
CA GLN A 71 -11.51 3.53 18.08
C GLN A 71 -11.53 4.58 16.96
N ALA A 72 -12.64 4.73 16.23
CA ALA A 72 -12.82 5.88 15.33
C ALA A 72 -13.11 7.19 16.09
N THR A 73 -12.69 7.29 17.35
CA THR A 73 -12.56 8.56 18.07
C THR A 73 -11.42 9.34 17.44
N GLY A 74 -11.75 10.08 16.39
CA GLY A 74 -10.99 11.20 15.85
C GLY A 74 -9.56 10.87 15.42
N PHE A 75 -9.31 10.91 14.10
CA PHE A 75 -8.11 11.62 13.68
C PHE A 75 -8.26 13.03 14.26
N GLY A 76 -7.67 13.26 15.43
CA GLY A 76 -7.64 14.58 16.03
C GLY A 76 -7.05 15.51 15.00
N GLU A 77 -7.78 16.57 14.66
CA GLU A 77 -7.22 17.77 14.06
C GLU A 77 -6.14 18.28 15.02
N THR A 78 -4.95 17.69 15.00
CA THR A 78 -3.77 18.43 15.42
C THR A 78 -3.59 19.47 14.34
N GLU A 79 -3.95 20.72 14.69
CA GLU A 79 -3.54 21.93 13.98
C GLU A 79 -2.18 21.68 13.35
N GLN A 80 -2.13 21.82 12.03
CA GLN A 80 -0.92 21.75 11.26
C GLN A 80 -0.07 22.93 11.77
N ASP A 81 0.83 22.65 12.71
CA ASP A 81 1.66 23.63 13.41
C ASP A 81 2.20 24.62 12.37
N GLU A 82 1.80 25.88 12.50
CA GLU A 82 2.15 26.94 11.57
C GLU A 82 3.67 26.97 11.45
N LEU A 83 4.18 26.55 10.29
CA LEU A 83 5.60 26.63 9.96
C LEU A 83 6.00 28.10 10.04
N LYS A 84 6.57 28.52 11.17
CA LYS A 84 7.06 29.89 11.36
C LYS A 84 8.17 30.17 10.33
N PRO A 85 8.19 31.36 9.71
CA PRO A 85 9.10 31.70 8.61
C PRO A 85 10.57 31.79 9.04
#